data_AF-S3J9Q0-F1
#
_entry.id   AF-S3J9Q0-F1
#
_cell.length_a   1.000
_cell.length_b   1.000
_cell.length_c   1.000
_cell.angle_alpha   90.00
_cell.angle_beta   90.00
_cell.angle_gamma   90.00
#
_symmetry.space_group_name_H-M   'P 1'
#
loop_
_entity.id
_entity.type
_entity.pdbx_description
1 polymer ?
#
loop_
_entity_poly.entity_id
_entity_poly.type
_entity_poly.pdbx_seq_one_letter_code
_entity_poly.pdbx_strand_id
1 'polypeptide(L)'
;MLRLIQELDSVPSQYLKKLVNTDDIWEVRVQVGNNIFRLLGFFGENDLIILTNGFAKKTQKTPSQEINLAQQRKRDYLNRRFDDE
;
A
#
# COMPACT_ATOMS: atom_id res chain seq x y z
N MET A 1 7.31 14.95 6.17
CA MET A 1 6.62 14.36 4.99
C MET A 1 5.55 13.34 5.40
N LEU A 2 5.81 12.43 6.35
CA LEU A 2 4.78 11.53 6.90
C LEU A 2 3.57 12.24 7.56
N ARG A 3 3.74 13.48 8.06
CA ARG A 3 2.66 14.26 8.68
C ARG A 3 1.50 14.63 7.76
N LEU A 4 1.73 14.79 6.45
CA LEU A 4 0.67 15.22 5.52
C LEU A 4 -0.39 14.16 5.26
N ILE A 5 -0.11 12.89 5.56
CA ILE A 5 -1.05 11.77 5.34
C ILE A 5 -2.03 11.65 6.52
N GLN A 6 -1.74 12.27 7.68
CA GLN A 6 -2.60 12.20 8.88
C GLN A 6 -3.67 13.28 8.97
N GLU A 7 -3.56 14.39 8.23
CA GLU A 7 -4.39 15.60 8.43
C GLU A 7 -5.44 15.84 7.33
N LEU A 8 -5.63 14.89 6.39
CA LEU A 8 -6.59 15.05 5.28
C LEU A 8 -7.78 14.10 5.45
N ASP A 9 -8.99 14.66 5.62
CA ASP A 9 -10.28 13.95 5.68
C ASP A 9 -10.52 13.02 4.47
N SER A 10 -9.81 13.27 3.36
CA SER A 10 -9.71 12.38 2.21
C SER A 10 -8.30 12.47 1.64
N VAL A 11 -7.54 11.37 1.68
CA VAL A 11 -6.19 11.34 1.11
C VAL A 11 -6.30 11.50 -0.41
N PRO A 12 -5.76 12.59 -1.00
CA PRO A 12 -5.81 12.81 -2.43
C PRO A 12 -5.26 11.61 -3.21
N SER A 13 -5.88 11.28 -4.35
CA SER A 13 -5.49 10.14 -5.21
C SER A 13 -4.03 10.20 -5.71
N GLN A 14 -3.41 11.38 -5.62
CA GLN A 14 -1.98 11.59 -5.88
C GLN A 14 -1.06 10.94 -4.83
N TYR A 15 -1.54 10.68 -3.61
CA TYR A 15 -0.79 10.07 -2.51
C TYR A 15 -1.23 8.65 -2.18
N LEU A 16 -2.50 8.33 -2.39
CA LEU A 16 -3.05 7.00 -2.10
C LEU A 16 -4.01 6.59 -3.22
N LYS A 17 -3.78 5.42 -3.83
CA LYS A 17 -4.58 4.93 -4.96
C LYS A 17 -4.94 3.47 -4.78
N LYS A 18 -6.24 3.14 -4.84
CA LYS A 18 -6.69 1.74 -4.96
C LYS A 18 -6.32 1.16 -6.32
N LEU A 19 -5.71 -0.02 -6.34
CA LEU A 19 -5.39 -0.73 -7.57
C LEU A 19 -6.59 -1.55 -8.05
N VAL A 20 -6.92 -1.44 -9.34
CA VAL A 20 -7.97 -2.24 -9.98
C VAL A 20 -7.49 -3.67 -10.25
N ASN A 21 -8.41 -4.64 -10.27
CA ASN A 21 -8.11 -6.06 -10.49
C ASN A 21 -7.10 -6.63 -9.48
N THR A 22 -7.17 -6.15 -8.24
CA THR A 22 -6.39 -6.67 -7.11
C THR A 22 -7.33 -7.00 -5.95
N ASP A 23 -6.84 -7.82 -5.02
CA ASP A 23 -7.54 -8.15 -3.78
C ASP A 23 -7.37 -7.01 -2.76
N ASP A 24 -8.04 -5.89 -3.05
CA ASP A 24 -8.04 -4.66 -2.25
C ASP A 24 -6.65 -4.13 -1.89
N ILE A 25 -5.74 -4.13 -2.87
CA ILE A 25 -4.42 -3.53 -2.71
C ILE A 25 -4.46 -2.04 -3.02
N TRP A 26 -3.77 -1.28 -2.17
CA TRP A 26 -3.62 0.16 -2.24
C TRP A 26 -2.15 0.51 -2.49
N GLU A 27 -1.93 1.55 -3.29
CA GLU A 27 -0.63 2.13 -3.60
C GLU A 27 -0.47 3.47 -2.88
N VAL A 28 0.48 3.55 -1.95
CA VAL A 28 0.96 4.81 -1.38
C VAL A 28 2.11 5.36 -2.22
N ARG A 29 2.00 6.64 -2.58
CA ARG A 29 2.93 7.33 -3.45
C ARG A 29 3.80 8.26 -2.63
N VAL A 30 5.09 7.92 -2.55
CA VAL A 30 6.07 8.67 -1.76
C VAL A 30 7.11 9.29 -2.69
N GLN A 31 7.46 10.56 -2.45
CA GLN A 31 8.55 11.24 -3.16
C GLN A 31 9.46 11.91 -2.14
N VAL A 32 10.75 11.57 -2.14
CA VAL A 32 11.75 12.17 -1.24
C VAL A 32 12.87 12.73 -2.09
N GLY A 33 12.93 14.06 -2.20
CA GLY A 33 13.78 14.73 -3.18
C GLY A 33 13.45 14.26 -4.61
N ASN A 34 14.47 13.75 -5.30
CA ASN A 34 14.33 13.19 -6.65
C ASN A 34 13.96 11.69 -6.66
N ASN A 35 13.90 11.05 -5.50
CA ASN A 35 13.59 9.62 -5.42
C ASN A 35 12.08 9.42 -5.27
N ILE A 36 11.50 8.59 -6.14
CA ILE A 36 10.08 8.26 -6.12
C ILE A 36 9.93 6.80 -5.73
N PHE A 37 9.12 6.55 -4.70
CA PHE A 37 8.80 5.22 -4.21
C PHE A 37 7.29 4.96 -4.29
N ARG A 38 6.95 3.68 -4.37
CA ARG A 38 5.59 3.18 -4.26
C ARG A 38 5.58 2.12 -3.19
N LEU A 39 4.67 2.24 -2.23
CA LEU A 39 4.44 1.25 -1.20
C LEU A 39 3.09 0.61 -1.50
N LEU A 40 3.03 -0.71 -1.46
CA LEU A 40 1.78 -1.44 -1.58
C LEU A 40 1.32 -1.89 -0.21
N GLY A 41 0.01 -1.96 -0.02
CA GLY A 41 -0.60 -2.34 1.24
C GLY A 41 -2.09 -2.56 1.12
N PHE A 42 -2.74 -2.75 2.26
CA PHE A 42 -4.19 -2.89 2.37
C PHE A 42 -4.68 -2.22 3.65
N PHE A 43 -5.97 -1.89 3.72
CA PHE A 43 -6.58 -1.43 4.97
C PHE A 43 -6.93 -2.62 5.85
N GLY A 44 -6.43 -2.60 7.08
CA GLY A 44 -6.87 -3.47 8.17
C GLY A 44 -7.98 -2.81 8.98
N GLU A 45 -8.17 -3.29 10.20
CA GLU A 45 -9.14 -2.71 11.14
C GLU A 45 -8.81 -1.25 11.51
N ASN A 46 -9.85 -0.49 11.88
CA ASN A 46 -9.76 0.91 12.31
C ASN A 46 -9.07 1.82 11.28
N ASP A 47 -9.29 1.57 9.99
CA ASP A 47 -8.69 2.32 8.87
C ASP A 47 -7.15 2.37 8.89
N LEU A 48 -6.52 1.41 9.59
CA LEU A 48 -5.07 1.29 9.63
C LEU A 48 -4.57 0.72 8.31
N ILE A 49 -3.73 1.48 7.60
CA ILE A 49 -3.06 0.97 6.40
C ILE A 49 -1.85 0.11 6.79
N ILE A 50 -1.86 -1.14 6.35
CA ILE A 50 -0.77 -2.11 6.53
C ILE A 50 0.04 -2.14 5.23
N LEU A 51 1.28 -1.65 5.28
CA LEU A 51 2.19 -1.63 4.15
C LEU A 51 2.99 -2.92 4.09
N THR A 52 2.91 -3.62 2.96
CA THR A 52 3.46 -4.96 2.80
C THR A 52 4.81 -4.94 2.08
N ASN A 53 4.98 -4.13 1.04
CA ASN A 53 6.22 -4.01 0.27
C ASN A 53 6.36 -2.62 -0.34
N GLY A 54 7.60 -2.29 -0.74
CA GLY A 54 7.94 -1.00 -1.34
C GLY A 54 8.98 -1.14 -2.42
N PHE A 55 8.84 -0.36 -3.49
CA PHE A 55 9.76 -0.36 -4.62
C PHE A 55 10.04 1.06 -5.11
N ALA A 56 11.28 1.28 -5.57
CA ALA A 56 11.62 2.50 -6.28
C ALA A 56 10.94 2.50 -7.65
N LYS A 57 10.32 3.62 -8.02
CA LYS A 57 9.65 3.78 -9.31
C LYS A 57 10.70 3.82 -10.43
N LYS A 58 11.03 2.66 -10.98
CA LYS A 58 11.86 2.51 -12.18
C LYS A 58 11.04 2.50 -13.46
N THR A 59 9.75 2.16 -13.36
CA THR A 59 8.80 2.03 -14.48
C THR A 59 7.50 2.76 -14.16
N GLN A 60 6.69 3.08 -15.18
CA GLN A 60 5.43 3.82 -14.99
C GLN A 60 4.30 2.97 -14.42
N LYS A 61 4.32 1.65 -14.70
CA LYS A 61 3.35 0.68 -14.19
C LYS A 61 3.90 -0.02 -12.95
N THR A 62 3.03 -0.26 -11.96
CA THR A 62 3.30 -1.12 -10.82
C THR A 62 3.63 -2.54 -11.33
N PRO A 63 4.81 -3.10 -11.04
CA PRO A 63 5.16 -4.44 -11.50
C PRO A 63 4.19 -5.48 -10.91
N SER A 64 3.71 -6.42 -11.72
CA SER A 64 2.76 -7.44 -11.26
C SER A 64 3.31 -8.31 -10.14
N GLN A 65 4.64 -8.50 -10.10
CA GLN A 65 5.31 -9.24 -9.02
C GLN A 65 5.13 -8.57 -7.66
N GLU A 66 5.21 -7.23 -7.60
CA GLU A 66 5.00 -6.46 -6.37
C GLU A 66 3.55 -6.56 -5.89
N ILE A 67 2.59 -6.58 -6.82
CA ILE A 67 1.16 -6.75 -6.51
C ILE A 67 0.91 -8.16 -5.94
N ASN A 68 1.43 -9.19 -6.61
CA ASN A 68 1.28 -10.58 -6.17
C ASN A 68 1.89 -10.79 -4.77
N LEU A 69 3.06 -10.20 -4.52
CA LEU A 69 3.71 -10.22 -3.21
C LEU A 69 2.86 -9.53 -2.14
N ALA A 70 2.28 -8.37 -2.45
CA ALA A 70 1.40 -7.65 -1.54
C ALA A 70 0.17 -8.50 -1.16
N GLN A 71 -0.48 -9.15 -2.14
CA GLN A 71 -1.62 -10.03 -1.91
C GLN A 71 -1.24 -11.27 -1.09
N GLN A 72 -0.07 -11.87 -1.35
CA GLN A 72 0.44 -12.98 -0.56
C GLN A 72 0.64 -12.59 0.91
N ARG A 73 1.27 -11.43 1.15
CA ARG A 73 1.51 -10.91 2.51
C ARG A 73 0.21 -10.52 3.22
N LYS A 74 -0.77 -9.99 2.51
CA LYS A 74 -2.12 -9.74 3.04
C LYS A 74 -2.77 -11.03 3.55
N ARG A 75 -2.77 -12.10 2.74
CA ARG A 75 -3.33 -13.39 3.14
C ARG A 75 -2.62 -13.98 4.36
N ASP A 76 -1.29 -13.97 4.37
CA ASP A 76 -0.48 -14.43 5.51
C ASP A 76 -0.79 -13.63 6.79
N TYR A 77 -0.91 -12.31 6.69
CA TYR A 77 -1.30 -11.46 7.81
C TYR A 77 -2.69 -11.81 8.37
N LEU A 78 -3.68 -11.95 7.49
CA LEU A 78 -5.06 -12.27 7.90
C LEU A 78 -5.13 -13.65 8.55
N ASN A 79 -4.48 -14.66 7.97
CA ASN A 79 -4.47 -16.02 8.54
C ASN A 79 -3.90 -16.04 9.96
N ARG A 80 -2.77 -15.37 10.20
CA ARG A 80 -2.18 -15.30 11.56
C ARG A 80 -3.09 -14.63 12.56
N ARG A 81 -3.88 -13.65 12.11
CA ARG A 81 -4.81 -12.92 12.97
C ARG A 81 -6.05 -13.74 13.33
N PHE A 82 -6.50 -14.60 12.42
CA PHE A 82 -7.60 -15.54 12.70
C PHE A 82 -7.19 -16.72 13.59
N ASP A 83 -5.90 -17.08 13.64
CA ASP A 83 -5.40 -18.12 14.55
C ASP A 83 -5.27 -17.65 16.02
N ASP A 84 -5.30 -16.33 16.24
CA ASP A 84 -5.21 -15.69 17.56
C ASP A 84 -6.59 -15.40 18.21
N GLU A 85 -7.70 -15.66 17.52
CA GLU A 85 -9.11 -15.57 18.01
C GLU A 85 -9.75 -16.94 18.24
#